data_AF-A0A1C6HNG8-F1
#
_entry.id   AF-A0A1C6HNG8-F1
#
_cell.length_a   1.000
_cell.length_b   1.000
_cell.length_c   1.000
_cell.angle_alpha   90.00
_cell.angle_beta   90.00
_cell.angle_gamma   90.00
#
_symmetry.space_group_name_H-M   'P 1'
#
loop_
_entity.id
_entity.type
_entity.pdbx_description
1 polymer ?
#
loop_
_entity_poly.entity_id
_entity_poly.type
_entity_poly.pdbx_seq_one_letter_code
_entity_poly.pdbx_strand_id
1 'polypeptide(L)'
;MALYRAQGAVDPADLVLDRAEILRYLGHRGSAIPPEIDALIDRSVQAVQAAATPRYVCREFLLGAPQPQGIPLLDTDFYLPGEDILQLLAGCDSCVLMAATLGAGVDALLRRQQVADMAAAVVCDSAAVTAIEAVCDRVNALIKGACGQRGQRCTWRFSPGYGDMPITCQPQVARLLDTGRQIGLAVSSSCLLTPSKSVTAIIGVGERATQDKKSGCAHCSLRENCTFRRGGKRCGDF
;
A
#
# COMPACT_ATOMS: atom_id res chain seq x y z
N MET A 1 -23.73 -3.22 8.99
CA MET A 1 -23.49 -1.73 9.04
C MET A 1 -22.01 -1.48 9.35
N ALA A 2 -21.31 -0.56 8.67
CA ALA A 2 -19.85 -0.40 8.84
C ALA A 2 -19.47 0.32 10.15
N LEU A 3 -18.52 -0.22 10.90
CA LEU A 3 -18.11 0.28 12.22
C LEU A 3 -17.22 1.54 12.15
N TYR A 4 -16.49 1.69 11.05
CA TYR A 4 -15.62 2.84 10.77
C TYR A 4 -15.60 3.10 9.27
N ARG A 5 -15.61 4.38 8.88
CA ARG A 5 -15.45 4.82 7.50
C ARG A 5 -14.73 6.16 7.49
N ALA A 6 -13.70 6.28 6.66
CA ALA A 6 -13.04 7.55 6.42
C ALA A 6 -12.65 7.67 4.95
N GLN A 7 -12.60 8.90 4.47
CA GLN A 7 -12.08 9.25 3.15
C GLN A 7 -11.57 10.68 3.19
N GLY A 8 -10.59 10.98 2.36
CA GLY A 8 -10.01 12.31 2.36
C GLY A 8 -8.92 12.49 1.32
N ALA A 9 -8.44 13.72 1.25
CA ALA A 9 -7.20 14.05 0.59
C ALA A 9 -6.07 14.11 1.62
N VAL A 10 -4.84 13.81 1.19
CA VAL A 10 -3.63 14.12 1.96
C VAL A 10 -2.93 15.24 1.21
N ASP A 11 -2.54 16.30 1.92
CA ASP A 11 -1.79 17.39 1.31
C ASP A 11 -0.42 16.85 0.84
N PRO A 12 -0.05 17.00 -0.45
CA PRO A 12 1.28 16.62 -0.92
C PRO A 12 2.43 17.25 -0.13
N ALA A 13 2.23 18.48 0.39
CA ALA A 13 3.23 19.18 1.19
C ALA A 13 3.46 18.52 2.56
N ASP A 14 2.48 17.78 3.07
CA ASP A 14 2.61 17.03 4.32
C ASP A 14 3.35 15.69 4.15
N LEU A 15 3.61 15.26 2.91
CA LEU A 15 4.29 14.00 2.64
C LEU A 15 5.80 14.21 2.75
N VAL A 16 6.36 13.75 3.87
CA VAL A 16 7.81 13.62 4.04
C VAL A 16 8.27 12.40 3.24
N LEU A 17 9.02 12.63 2.18
CA LEU A 17 9.59 11.59 1.34
C LEU A 17 10.98 11.23 1.85
N ASP A 18 11.13 10.04 2.41
CA ASP A 18 12.42 9.58 2.92
C ASP A 18 13.40 9.37 1.76
N ARG A 19 14.46 10.20 1.73
CA ARG A 19 15.53 10.12 0.74
C ARG A 19 16.22 8.75 0.76
N ALA A 20 16.38 8.14 1.94
CA ALA A 20 16.98 6.81 2.06
C ALA A 20 16.14 5.76 1.34
N GLU A 21 14.80 5.87 1.42
CA GLU A 21 13.89 4.98 0.70
C GLU A 21 13.92 5.20 -0.80
N ILE A 22 13.97 6.45 -1.27
CA ILE A 22 14.15 6.77 -2.69
C ILE A 22 15.45 6.13 -3.22
N LEU A 23 16.56 6.35 -2.52
CA LEU A 23 17.86 5.77 -2.86
C LEU A 23 17.84 4.24 -2.84
N ARG A 24 17.09 3.63 -1.91
CA ARG A 24 16.90 2.18 -1.83
C ARG A 24 16.18 1.66 -3.06
N TYR A 25 15.12 2.31 -3.53
CA TYR A 25 14.41 1.95 -4.76
C TYR A 25 15.27 2.14 -6.02
N LEU A 26 16.18 3.12 -6.00
CA LEU A 26 17.21 3.28 -7.03
C LEU A 26 18.32 2.21 -6.99
N GLY A 27 18.31 1.32 -6.00
CA GLY A 27 19.32 0.28 -5.84
C GLY A 27 20.67 0.79 -5.34
N HIS A 28 20.70 2.00 -4.77
CA HIS A 28 21.92 2.60 -4.23
C HIS A 28 22.45 1.80 -3.02
N ARG A 29 23.77 1.58 -2.98
CA ARG A 29 24.43 0.69 -2.00
C ARG A 29 25.34 1.42 -1.01
N GLY A 30 25.13 2.72 -0.79
CA GLY A 30 25.85 3.51 0.21
C GLY A 30 27.20 4.07 -0.24
N SER A 31 27.41 4.20 -1.55
CA SER A 31 28.54 4.96 -2.10
C SER A 31 28.28 6.46 -2.00
N ALA A 32 29.29 7.30 -2.21
CA ALA A 32 29.05 8.73 -2.38
C ALA A 32 28.07 8.98 -3.54
N ILE A 33 27.13 9.91 -3.35
CA ILE A 33 26.17 10.32 -4.37
C ILE A 33 26.76 11.53 -5.11
N PRO A 34 26.95 11.47 -6.43
CA PRO A 34 27.39 12.63 -7.20
C PRO A 34 26.39 13.80 -7.07
N PRO A 35 26.85 15.07 -6.99
CA PRO A 35 25.96 16.23 -6.83
C PRO A 35 24.87 16.35 -7.89
N GLU A 36 25.14 15.89 -9.12
CA GLU A 36 24.18 15.86 -10.23
C GLU A 36 23.00 14.90 -9.98
N ILE A 37 23.25 13.74 -9.38
CA ILE A 37 22.23 12.76 -9.01
C ILE A 37 21.46 13.26 -7.80
N ASP A 38 22.15 13.88 -6.86
CA ASP A 38 21.54 14.48 -5.68
C ASP A 38 20.54 15.58 -6.07
N ALA A 39 20.94 16.49 -6.95
CA ALA A 39 20.05 17.51 -7.50
C ALA A 39 18.91 16.92 -8.36
N LEU A 40 19.13 15.80 -9.04
CA LEU A 40 18.09 15.10 -9.79
C LEU A 40 17.03 14.51 -8.86
N ILE A 41 17.43 13.95 -7.72
CA ILE A 41 16.51 13.45 -6.68
C ILE A 41 15.63 14.59 -6.17
N ASP A 42 16.22 15.74 -5.83
CA ASP A 42 15.47 16.88 -5.30
C ASP A 42 14.43 17.40 -6.31
N ARG A 43 14.83 17.59 -7.57
CA ARG A 43 13.89 18.02 -8.63
C ARG A 43 12.80 16.98 -8.89
N SER A 44 13.13 15.70 -8.83
CA SER A 44 12.16 14.61 -9.02
C SER A 44 11.13 14.55 -7.89
N VAL A 45 11.59 14.72 -6.65
CA VAL A 45 10.73 14.82 -5.47
C VAL A 45 9.73 15.97 -5.61
N GLN A 46 10.23 17.16 -5.96
CA GLN A 46 9.40 18.34 -6.18
C GLN A 46 8.38 18.13 -7.30
N ALA A 47 8.81 17.53 -8.43
CA ALA A 47 7.94 17.25 -9.55
C ALA A 47 6.82 16.26 -9.18
N VAL A 48 7.14 15.21 -8.42
CA VAL A 48 6.15 14.24 -7.94
C VAL A 48 5.17 14.89 -6.97
N GLN A 49 5.65 15.67 -5.99
CA GLN A 49 4.78 16.38 -5.04
C GLN A 49 3.83 17.35 -5.76
N ALA A 50 4.32 18.08 -6.75
CA ALA A 50 3.50 19.00 -7.55
C ALA A 50 2.46 18.28 -8.45
N ALA A 51 2.78 17.08 -8.93
CA ALA A 51 1.89 16.29 -9.78
C ALA A 51 0.88 15.43 -9.01
N ALA A 52 1.14 15.16 -7.73
CA ALA A 52 0.33 14.29 -6.89
C ALA A 52 -0.96 14.97 -6.43
N THR A 53 -2.06 14.21 -6.46
CA THR A 53 -3.32 14.55 -5.78
C THR A 53 -3.71 13.39 -4.86
N PRO A 54 -3.04 13.24 -3.71
CA PRO A 54 -3.21 12.09 -2.84
C PRO A 54 -4.64 11.98 -2.30
N ARG A 55 -5.27 10.82 -2.45
CA ARG A 55 -6.60 10.52 -1.94
C ARG A 55 -6.66 9.14 -1.34
N TYR A 56 -7.51 8.96 -0.34
CA TYR A 56 -7.76 7.66 0.27
C TYR A 56 -9.24 7.47 0.61
N VAL A 57 -9.62 6.19 0.71
CA VAL A 57 -10.90 5.74 1.25
C VAL A 57 -10.66 4.46 2.04
N CYS A 58 -11.30 4.33 3.19
CA CYS A 58 -11.29 3.11 3.98
C CYS A 58 -12.64 2.86 4.64
N ARG A 59 -12.91 1.57 4.89
CA ARG A 59 -14.17 1.10 5.47
C ARG A 59 -13.95 -0.19 6.23
N GLU A 60 -14.54 -0.27 7.41
CA GLU A 60 -14.51 -1.45 8.27
C GLU A 60 -15.69 -2.39 8.01
N PHE A 61 -15.40 -3.69 8.01
CA PHE A 61 -16.35 -4.78 7.81
C PHE A 61 -16.16 -5.81 8.93
N LEU A 62 -17.26 -6.36 9.43
CA LEU A 62 -17.22 -7.47 10.38
C LEU A 62 -16.78 -8.75 9.67
N LEU A 63 -16.00 -9.57 10.37
CA LEU A 63 -15.59 -10.89 9.90
C LEU A 63 -16.59 -11.94 10.38
N GLY A 64 -16.94 -12.89 9.53
CA GLY A 64 -17.63 -14.10 9.95
C GLY A 64 -16.67 -15.25 10.27
N ALA A 65 -17.22 -16.39 10.65
CA ALA A 65 -16.43 -17.59 10.87
C ALA A 65 -15.74 -18.04 9.56
N PRO A 66 -14.46 -18.46 9.60
CA PRO A 66 -13.76 -19.00 8.44
C PRO A 66 -14.51 -20.15 7.77
N GLN A 67 -14.52 -20.16 6.44
CA GLN A 67 -15.15 -21.18 5.59
C GLN A 67 -14.13 -21.72 4.57
N PRO A 68 -14.41 -22.82 3.85
CA PRO A 68 -13.50 -23.36 2.85
C PRO A 68 -13.10 -22.37 1.74
N GLN A 69 -13.93 -21.36 1.45
CA GLN A 69 -13.62 -20.31 0.46
C GLN A 69 -12.78 -19.16 1.04
N GLY A 70 -12.63 -19.07 2.36
CA GLY A 70 -11.97 -17.96 3.05
C GLY A 70 -12.81 -17.37 4.19
N ILE A 71 -12.41 -16.21 4.71
CA ILE A 71 -13.15 -15.49 5.74
C ILE A 71 -14.21 -14.59 5.08
N PRO A 72 -15.51 -14.76 5.37
CA PRO A 72 -16.54 -13.89 4.83
C PRO A 72 -16.50 -12.50 5.46
N LEU A 73 -16.66 -11.45 4.64
CA LEU A 73 -17.01 -10.12 5.10
C LEU A 73 -18.53 -10.03 5.24
N LEU A 74 -19.02 -9.91 6.48
CA LEU A 74 -20.45 -9.88 6.75
C LEU A 74 -21.14 -8.72 6.04
N ASP A 75 -22.41 -8.92 5.67
CA ASP A 75 -23.22 -8.01 4.85
C ASP A 75 -22.68 -7.80 3.41
N THR A 76 -21.82 -8.70 2.91
CA THR A 76 -21.31 -8.66 1.52
C THR A 76 -21.26 -10.06 0.90
N ASP A 77 -21.01 -10.12 -0.41
CA ASP A 77 -20.75 -11.34 -1.18
C ASP A 77 -19.24 -11.68 -1.26
N PHE A 78 -18.40 -11.01 -0.47
CA PHE A 78 -16.95 -11.16 -0.55
C PHE A 78 -16.37 -12.05 0.54
N TYR A 79 -15.50 -12.96 0.12
CA TYR A 79 -14.66 -13.79 0.97
C TYR A 79 -13.22 -13.36 0.80
N LEU A 80 -12.45 -13.35 1.89
CA LEU A 80 -11.00 -13.17 1.87
C LEU A 80 -10.33 -14.55 1.80
N PRO A 81 -9.88 -15.01 0.61
CA PRO A 81 -9.22 -16.29 0.44
C PRO A 81 -7.73 -16.23 0.80
N GLY A 82 -7.18 -17.37 1.21
CA GLY A 82 -5.76 -17.55 1.51
C GLY A 82 -5.49 -17.86 2.98
N GLU A 83 -4.51 -18.73 3.21
CA GLU A 83 -4.01 -19.10 4.52
C GLU A 83 -3.23 -17.95 5.17
N ASP A 84 -2.54 -17.12 4.40
CA ASP A 84 -1.78 -16.00 4.95
C ASP A 84 -2.71 -14.94 5.55
N ILE A 85 -3.82 -14.61 4.86
CA ILE A 85 -4.82 -13.67 5.36
C ILE A 85 -5.64 -14.28 6.51
N LEU A 86 -5.91 -15.58 6.48
CA LEU A 86 -6.54 -16.30 7.60
C LEU A 86 -5.70 -16.17 8.87
N GLN A 87 -4.40 -16.42 8.77
CA GLN A 87 -3.47 -16.30 9.90
C GLN A 87 -3.32 -14.86 10.36
N LEU A 88 -3.30 -13.89 9.44
CA LEU A 88 -3.25 -12.47 9.78
C LEU A 88 -4.46 -12.04 10.61
N LEU A 89 -5.66 -12.48 10.20
CA LEU A 89 -6.92 -12.10 10.82
C LEU A 89 -7.29 -12.97 12.03
N ALA A 90 -6.41 -13.88 12.46
CA ALA A 90 -6.61 -14.65 13.67
C ALA A 90 -6.72 -13.72 14.89
N GLY A 91 -7.83 -13.83 15.64
CA GLY A 91 -8.11 -12.96 16.78
C GLY A 91 -8.61 -11.55 16.40
N CYS A 92 -9.00 -11.33 15.15
CA CYS A 92 -9.70 -10.14 14.69
C CYS A 92 -11.21 -10.41 14.58
N ASP A 93 -12.02 -9.41 14.95
CA ASP A 93 -13.49 -9.46 14.84
C ASP A 93 -13.98 -8.69 13.59
N SER A 94 -13.13 -7.80 13.07
CA SER A 94 -13.39 -6.98 11.89
C SER A 94 -12.11 -6.78 11.08
N CYS A 95 -12.24 -6.24 9.88
CA CYS A 95 -11.11 -5.72 9.11
C CYS A 95 -11.46 -4.39 8.43
N VAL A 96 -10.47 -3.55 8.24
CA VAL A 96 -10.55 -2.35 7.42
C VAL A 96 -10.00 -2.65 6.03
N LEU A 97 -10.85 -2.45 5.01
CA LEU A 97 -10.39 -2.30 3.64
C LEU A 97 -9.94 -0.85 3.44
N MET A 98 -8.78 -0.64 2.83
CA MET A 98 -8.26 0.67 2.46
C MET A 98 -7.85 0.71 0.99
N ALA A 99 -8.00 1.88 0.38
CA ALA A 99 -7.44 2.22 -0.92
C ALA A 99 -6.85 3.63 -0.86
N ALA A 100 -5.69 3.82 -1.50
CA ALA A 100 -5.01 5.09 -1.63
C ALA A 100 -4.44 5.25 -3.04
N THR A 101 -4.34 6.49 -3.52
CA THR A 101 -3.77 6.82 -4.83
C THR A 101 -3.07 8.16 -4.80
N LEU A 102 -2.01 8.33 -5.60
CA LEU A 102 -1.41 9.65 -5.88
C LEU A 102 -2.12 10.39 -7.02
N GLY A 103 -3.09 9.78 -7.69
CA GLY A 103 -3.82 10.39 -8.80
C GLY A 103 -3.10 10.25 -10.15
N ALA A 104 -3.85 10.52 -11.23
CA ALA A 104 -3.38 10.33 -12.61
C ALA A 104 -2.30 11.34 -13.04
N GLY A 105 -2.13 12.44 -12.29
CA GLY A 105 -1.09 13.44 -12.56
C GLY A 105 0.33 12.86 -12.49
N VAL A 106 0.57 11.94 -11.54
CA VAL A 106 1.87 11.25 -11.42
C VAL A 106 2.12 10.33 -12.61
N ASP A 107 1.11 9.58 -13.07
CA ASP A 107 1.26 8.73 -14.27
C ASP A 107 1.56 9.57 -15.53
N ALA A 108 0.98 10.77 -15.64
CA ALA A 108 1.25 11.69 -16.74
C ALA A 108 2.68 12.27 -16.65
N LEU A 109 3.15 12.61 -15.45
CA LEU A 109 4.53 13.03 -15.21
C LEU A 109 5.52 11.94 -15.63
N LEU A 110 5.32 10.70 -15.16
CA LEU A 110 6.22 9.59 -15.47
C LEU A 110 6.31 9.32 -16.97
N ARG A 111 5.17 9.33 -17.68
CA ARG A 111 5.15 9.18 -19.15
C ARG A 111 5.92 10.27 -19.88
N ARG A 112 5.82 11.53 -19.42
CA ARG A 112 6.58 12.65 -20.00
C ARG A 112 8.08 12.47 -19.78
N GLN A 113 8.49 12.09 -18.58
CA GLN A 113 9.90 11.88 -18.27
C GLN A 113 10.49 10.69 -19.02
N GLN A 114 9.74 9.61 -19.23
CA GLN A 114 10.21 8.46 -20.01
C GLN A 114 10.64 8.83 -21.45
N VAL A 115 10.04 9.88 -22.02
CA VAL A 115 10.40 10.39 -23.35
C VAL A 115 11.51 11.45 -23.27
N ALA A 116 11.46 12.33 -22.27
CA ALA A 116 12.38 13.47 -22.16
C ALA A 116 13.74 13.10 -21.54
N ASP A 117 13.73 12.36 -20.43
CA ASP A 117 14.90 11.97 -19.66
C ASP A 117 14.60 10.69 -18.88
N MET A 118 15.15 9.57 -19.36
CA MET A 118 14.95 8.27 -18.72
C MET A 118 15.54 8.19 -17.30
N ALA A 119 16.62 8.92 -17.01
CA ALA A 119 17.17 8.96 -15.65
C ALA A 119 16.18 9.66 -14.71
N ALA A 120 15.65 10.81 -15.12
CA ALA A 120 14.60 11.50 -14.37
C ALA A 120 13.34 10.65 -14.20
N ALA A 121 12.95 9.86 -15.20
CA ALA A 121 11.79 8.96 -15.11
C ALA A 121 11.95 7.93 -13.99
N VAL A 122 13.12 7.30 -13.88
CA VAL A 122 13.42 6.30 -12.85
C VAL A 122 13.46 6.91 -11.45
N VAL A 123 14.04 8.10 -11.32
CA VAL A 123 14.08 8.82 -10.03
C VAL A 123 12.70 9.33 -9.62
N CYS A 124 11.90 9.86 -10.56
CA CYS A 124 10.50 10.20 -10.31
C CYS A 124 9.67 8.98 -9.91
N ASP A 125 9.90 7.81 -10.53
CA ASP A 125 9.17 6.60 -10.17
C ASP A 125 9.47 6.15 -8.75
N SER A 126 10.75 6.20 -8.35
CA SER A 126 11.22 5.89 -6.99
C SER A 126 10.64 6.87 -5.95
N ALA A 127 10.62 8.16 -6.27
CA ALA A 127 9.98 9.18 -5.45
C ALA A 127 8.46 8.96 -5.33
N ALA A 128 7.79 8.57 -6.42
CA ALA A 128 6.36 8.29 -6.41
C ALA A 128 6.01 7.01 -5.61
N VAL A 129 6.85 5.96 -5.65
CA VAL A 129 6.67 4.79 -4.77
C VAL A 129 6.81 5.20 -3.30
N THR A 130 7.80 6.02 -2.98
CA THR A 130 7.99 6.53 -1.62
C THR A 130 6.79 7.39 -1.17
N ALA A 131 6.21 8.17 -2.09
CA ALA A 131 5.06 9.01 -1.81
C ALA A 131 3.79 8.21 -1.51
N ILE A 132 3.50 7.16 -2.28
CA ILE A 132 2.30 6.35 -2.00
C ILE A 132 2.43 5.57 -0.69
N GLU A 133 3.64 5.11 -0.32
CA GLU A 133 3.88 4.50 0.99
C GLU A 133 3.65 5.49 2.14
N ALA A 134 4.16 6.73 2.02
CA ALA A 134 3.91 7.78 3.02
C ALA A 134 2.41 8.08 3.20
N VAL A 135 1.64 8.11 2.11
CA VAL A 135 0.16 8.22 2.18
C VAL A 135 -0.42 7.01 2.93
N CYS A 136 -0.01 5.80 2.59
CA CYS A 136 -0.49 4.59 3.23
C CYS A 136 -0.16 4.55 4.72
N ASP A 137 1.02 5.04 5.14
CA ASP A 137 1.45 5.09 6.53
C ASP A 137 0.61 6.08 7.33
N ARG A 138 0.32 7.25 6.75
CA ARG A 138 -0.60 8.22 7.36
C ARG A 138 -2.01 7.64 7.52
N VAL A 139 -2.54 6.99 6.49
CA VAL A 139 -3.87 6.35 6.57
C VAL A 139 -3.88 5.22 7.61
N ASN A 140 -2.81 4.41 7.66
CA ASN A 140 -2.65 3.36 8.67
C ASN A 140 -2.60 3.94 10.09
N ALA A 141 -1.91 5.07 10.30
CA ALA A 141 -1.89 5.76 11.59
C ALA A 141 -3.29 6.26 12.01
N LEU A 142 -4.08 6.80 11.08
CA LEU A 142 -5.47 7.20 11.32
C LEU A 142 -6.34 6.00 11.75
N ILE A 143 -6.22 4.88 11.05
CA ILE A 143 -6.95 3.64 11.36
C ILE A 143 -6.54 3.12 12.75
N LYS A 144 -5.23 3.06 13.03
CA LYS A 144 -4.71 2.66 14.35
C LYS A 144 -5.22 3.55 15.47
N GLY A 145 -5.24 4.87 15.26
CA GLY A 145 -5.78 5.83 16.23
C GLY A 145 -7.26 5.56 16.53
N ALA A 146 -8.08 5.38 15.49
CA ALA A 146 -9.51 5.07 15.64
C ALA A 146 -9.76 3.71 16.32
N CYS A 147 -8.92 2.71 16.07
CA CYS A 147 -9.01 1.40 16.75
C CYS A 147 -8.57 1.51 18.22
N GLY A 148 -7.50 2.24 18.50
CA GLY A 148 -6.99 2.44 19.86
C GLY A 148 -8.00 3.15 20.77
N GLN A 149 -8.78 4.10 20.25
CA GLN A 149 -9.89 4.74 20.98
C GLN A 149 -10.99 3.75 21.38
N ARG A 150 -11.09 2.61 20.69
CA ARG A 150 -12.04 1.52 20.98
C ARG A 150 -11.40 0.38 21.79
N GLY A 151 -10.15 0.54 22.26
CA GLY A 151 -9.41 -0.52 22.94
C GLY A 151 -8.95 -1.66 22.03
N GLN A 152 -9.02 -1.47 20.71
CA GLN A 152 -8.67 -2.49 19.72
C GLN A 152 -7.28 -2.27 19.14
N ARG A 153 -6.67 -3.34 18.64
CA ARG A 153 -5.39 -3.34 17.92
C ARG A 153 -5.62 -3.56 16.43
N CYS A 154 -4.63 -3.17 15.63
CA CYS A 154 -4.61 -3.41 14.18
C CYS A 154 -3.44 -4.32 13.81
N THR A 155 -3.64 -5.14 12.78
CA THR A 155 -2.56 -5.88 12.12
C THR A 155 -1.73 -4.99 11.21
N TRP A 156 -0.74 -5.57 10.51
CA TRP A 156 -0.08 -4.93 9.37
C TRP A 156 -0.95 -4.97 8.11
N ARG A 157 -0.60 -4.13 7.11
CA ARG A 157 -1.32 -4.01 5.82
C ARG A 157 -1.07 -5.22 4.92
N PHE A 158 -2.12 -5.93 4.54
CA PHE A 158 -2.05 -7.04 3.60
C PHE A 158 -2.81 -6.74 2.31
N SER A 159 -2.24 -7.02 1.14
CA SER A 159 -2.81 -6.60 -0.15
C SER A 159 -3.09 -7.81 -1.05
N PRO A 160 -4.15 -7.77 -1.87
CA PRO A 160 -4.35 -8.77 -2.92
C PRO A 160 -3.11 -8.91 -3.83
N GLY A 161 -2.72 -10.13 -4.17
CA GLY A 161 -1.51 -10.43 -4.92
C GLY A 161 -0.24 -10.62 -4.06
N TYR A 162 -0.33 -10.42 -2.74
CA TYR A 162 0.69 -10.82 -1.78
C TYR A 162 0.33 -12.14 -1.09
N GLY A 163 1.34 -12.88 -0.67
CA GLY A 163 1.16 -14.19 -0.04
C GLY A 163 0.48 -15.17 -0.99
N ASP A 164 -0.50 -15.90 -0.48
CA ASP A 164 -1.37 -16.78 -1.26
C ASP A 164 -2.73 -16.16 -1.64
N MET A 165 -2.96 -14.88 -1.32
CA MET A 165 -4.19 -14.18 -1.73
C MET A 165 -4.11 -13.76 -3.20
N PRO A 166 -5.02 -14.22 -4.06
CA PRO A 166 -4.97 -13.93 -5.49
C PRO A 166 -5.30 -12.47 -5.79
N ILE A 167 -4.58 -11.89 -6.75
CA ILE A 167 -4.81 -10.51 -7.23
C ILE A 167 -6.22 -10.32 -7.81
N THR A 168 -6.92 -11.39 -8.18
CA THR A 168 -8.31 -11.37 -8.64
C THR A 168 -9.31 -10.90 -7.58
N CYS A 169 -8.90 -10.77 -6.32
CA CYS A 169 -9.70 -10.13 -5.27
C CYS A 169 -9.73 -8.60 -5.39
N GLN A 170 -8.78 -8.01 -6.12
CA GLN A 170 -8.60 -6.57 -6.27
C GLN A 170 -9.85 -5.80 -6.74
N PRO A 171 -10.62 -6.27 -7.75
CA PRO A 171 -11.84 -5.59 -8.20
C PRO A 171 -12.94 -5.54 -7.13
N GLN A 172 -13.06 -6.59 -6.31
CA GLN A 172 -14.08 -6.66 -5.28
C GLN A 172 -13.75 -5.71 -4.11
N VAL A 173 -12.48 -5.59 -3.72
CA VAL A 173 -12.03 -4.57 -2.77
C VAL A 173 -12.35 -3.16 -3.29
N ALA A 174 -12.04 -2.89 -4.56
CA ALA A 174 -12.31 -1.60 -5.19
C ALA A 174 -13.81 -1.27 -5.25
N ARG A 175 -14.67 -2.27 -5.50
CA ARG A 175 -16.14 -2.16 -5.51
C ARG A 175 -16.71 -1.86 -4.13
N LEU A 176 -16.29 -2.60 -3.09
CA LEU A 176 -16.78 -2.42 -1.71
C LEU A 176 -16.44 -1.04 -1.13
N LEU A 177 -15.34 -0.45 -1.60
CA LEU A 177 -14.88 0.89 -1.25
C LEU A 177 -15.41 1.99 -2.19
N ASP A 178 -16.10 1.64 -3.28
CA ASP A 178 -16.61 2.59 -4.29
C ASP A 178 -15.48 3.51 -4.83
N THR A 179 -14.29 2.93 -5.03
CA THR A 179 -13.04 3.66 -5.27
C THR A 179 -13.07 4.55 -6.51
N GLY A 180 -13.76 4.14 -7.56
CA GLY A 180 -13.91 4.93 -8.79
C GLY A 180 -14.57 6.28 -8.52
N ARG A 181 -15.65 6.29 -7.73
CA ARG A 181 -16.36 7.53 -7.37
C ARG A 181 -15.66 8.30 -6.26
N GLN A 182 -15.13 7.61 -5.25
CA GLN A 182 -14.58 8.27 -4.06
C GLN A 182 -13.21 8.90 -4.30
N ILE A 183 -12.33 8.21 -5.03
CA ILE A 183 -10.91 8.59 -5.18
C ILE A 183 -10.40 8.52 -6.62
N GLY A 184 -11.25 8.18 -7.60
CA GLY A 184 -10.85 8.09 -9.01
C GLY A 184 -9.94 6.90 -9.30
N LEU A 185 -9.99 5.84 -8.48
CA LEU A 185 -9.20 4.62 -8.67
C LEU A 185 -10.06 3.53 -9.30
N ALA A 186 -9.56 2.92 -10.36
CA ALA A 186 -10.17 1.82 -11.08
C ALA A 186 -9.26 0.59 -11.10
N VAL A 187 -9.84 -0.56 -11.44
CA VAL A 187 -9.13 -1.83 -11.59
C VAL A 187 -9.31 -2.32 -13.03
N SER A 188 -8.22 -2.63 -13.71
CA SER A 188 -8.23 -3.17 -15.08
C SER A 188 -8.72 -4.62 -15.13
N SER A 189 -8.96 -5.13 -16.35
CA SER A 189 -9.24 -6.56 -16.57
C SER A 189 -8.10 -7.48 -16.11
N SER A 190 -6.87 -6.98 -16.09
CA SER A 190 -5.69 -7.67 -15.54
C SER A 190 -5.51 -7.49 -14.03
N CYS A 191 -6.52 -6.96 -13.33
CA CYS A 191 -6.52 -6.70 -11.89
C CYS A 191 -5.47 -5.67 -11.43
N LEU A 192 -4.96 -4.82 -12.34
CA LEU A 192 -4.03 -3.76 -12.01
C LEU A 192 -4.77 -2.47 -11.66
N LEU A 193 -4.20 -1.70 -10.74
CA LEU A 193 -4.76 -0.42 -10.31
C LEU A 193 -4.45 0.69 -11.33
N THR A 194 -5.40 1.57 -11.55
CA THR A 194 -5.24 2.81 -12.33
C THR A 194 -5.87 3.95 -11.55
N PRO A 195 -5.13 5.01 -11.16
CA PRO A 195 -3.73 5.32 -11.47
C PRO A 195 -2.71 4.29 -10.94
N SER A 196 -1.52 4.24 -11.56
CA SER A 196 -0.52 3.18 -11.29
C SER A 196 0.12 3.26 -9.90
N LYS A 197 0.25 4.47 -9.34
CA LYS A 197 0.75 4.69 -7.98
C LYS A 197 -0.39 4.70 -6.99
N SER A 198 -0.95 3.51 -6.80
CA SER A 198 -2.07 3.24 -5.92
C SER A 198 -1.85 1.96 -5.13
N VAL A 199 -2.46 1.89 -3.95
CA VAL A 199 -2.40 0.74 -3.06
C VAL A 199 -3.80 0.42 -2.57
N THR A 200 -4.12 -0.86 -2.45
CA THR A 200 -5.21 -1.32 -1.58
C THR A 200 -4.68 -2.26 -0.54
N ALA A 201 -5.26 -2.26 0.65
CA ALA A 201 -4.88 -3.20 1.69
C ALA A 201 -6.07 -3.57 2.58
N ILE A 202 -5.87 -4.64 3.33
CA ILE A 202 -6.71 -5.20 4.36
C ILE A 202 -5.92 -5.09 5.66
N ILE A 203 -6.56 -4.59 6.70
CA ILE A 203 -5.99 -4.47 8.05
C ILE A 203 -6.97 -5.12 9.01
N GLY A 204 -6.57 -6.18 9.70
CA GLY A 204 -7.37 -6.81 10.75
C GLY A 204 -7.49 -5.92 11.97
N VAL A 205 -8.65 -5.98 12.62
CA VAL A 205 -8.98 -5.21 13.82
C VAL A 205 -9.58 -6.14 14.88
N GLY A 206 -9.04 -6.10 16.09
CA GLY A 206 -9.53 -6.88 17.22
C GLY A 206 -8.67 -6.68 18.46
N GLU A 207 -9.17 -7.11 19.62
CA GLU A 207 -8.44 -7.00 20.90
C GLU A 207 -7.15 -7.85 20.89
N ARG A 208 -7.20 -9.00 20.21
CA ARG A 208 -6.10 -9.96 20.11
C ARG A 208 -5.35 -9.88 18.78
N ALA A 209 -5.61 -8.87 17.96
CA ALA A 209 -4.93 -8.67 16.70
C ALA A 209 -3.41 -8.59 16.91
N THR A 210 -2.67 -9.42 16.18
CA THR A 210 -1.21 -9.44 16.26
C THR A 210 -0.64 -8.30 15.41
N GLN A 211 0.30 -7.57 16.00
CA GLN A 211 1.08 -6.55 15.27
C GLN A 211 2.32 -7.17 14.61
N ASP A 212 2.64 -8.41 14.97
CA ASP A 212 3.81 -9.10 14.49
C ASP A 212 3.60 -9.45 13.02
N LYS A 213 4.34 -8.75 12.17
CA LYS A 213 4.61 -9.23 10.83
C LYS A 213 5.29 -10.58 11.02
N LYS A 214 4.76 -11.67 10.45
CA LYS A 214 5.57 -12.88 10.22
C LYS A 214 6.61 -12.53 9.15
N SER A 215 7.54 -11.65 9.50
CA SER A 215 8.62 -11.17 8.67
C SER A 215 9.76 -12.15 8.81
N GLY A 216 10.00 -12.90 7.74
CA GLY A 216 11.15 -13.76 7.64
C GLY A 216 11.28 -14.29 6.23
N CYS A 217 12.50 -14.21 5.67
CA CYS A 217 12.81 -14.81 4.38
C CYS A 217 12.50 -16.32 4.35
N ALA A 218 12.33 -16.98 5.50
CA ALA A 218 11.98 -18.40 5.63
C ALA A 218 10.59 -18.74 5.08
N HIS A 219 9.62 -17.81 5.16
CA HIS A 219 8.23 -18.05 4.76
C HIS A 219 7.83 -17.19 3.55
N CYS A 220 8.79 -16.53 2.90
CA CYS A 220 8.53 -15.65 1.77
C CYS A 220 8.53 -16.43 0.45
N SER A 221 7.46 -16.31 -0.34
CA SER A 221 7.37 -16.91 -1.68
C SER A 221 8.48 -16.44 -2.64
N LEU A 222 9.01 -15.23 -2.42
CA LEU A 222 10.11 -14.67 -3.21
C LEU A 222 11.49 -15.11 -2.73
N ARG A 223 11.61 -15.93 -1.67
CA ARG A 223 12.88 -16.29 -1.02
C ARG A 223 13.99 -16.61 -2.02
N GLU A 224 13.75 -17.50 -2.97
CA GLU A 224 14.81 -17.98 -3.89
C GLU A 224 15.35 -16.90 -4.83
N ASN A 225 14.49 -15.95 -5.23
CA ASN A 225 14.82 -14.91 -6.21
C ASN A 225 14.89 -13.50 -5.60
N CYS A 226 14.76 -13.36 -4.28
CA CYS A 226 14.74 -12.07 -3.60
C CYS A 226 16.12 -11.40 -3.63
N THR A 227 16.21 -10.27 -4.33
CA THR A 227 17.41 -9.44 -4.42
C THR A 227 17.81 -8.84 -3.07
N PHE A 228 16.85 -8.51 -2.19
CA PHE A 228 17.13 -8.01 -0.84
C PHE A 228 17.85 -9.05 0.02
N ARG A 229 17.35 -10.30 0.03
CA ARG A 229 18.00 -11.42 0.73
C ARG A 229 19.42 -11.64 0.20
N ARG A 230 19.59 -11.66 -1.13
CA ARG A 230 20.92 -11.82 -1.76
C ARG A 230 21.87 -10.67 -1.40
N GLY A 231 21.34 -9.47 -1.19
CA GLY A 231 22.08 -8.31 -0.69
C GLY A 231 22.29 -8.27 0.82
N GLY A 232 21.96 -9.34 1.55
CA GLY A 232 22.15 -9.42 3.01
C GLY A 232 21.17 -8.57 3.84
N LYS A 233 20.08 -8.08 3.24
CA LYS A 233 19.05 -7.26 3.90
C LYS A 233 17.73 -8.02 4.00
N ARG A 234 16.88 -7.71 4.98
CA ARG A 234 15.49 -8.23 5.03
C ARG A 234 14.53 -7.22 4.39
N CYS A 235 13.47 -7.73 3.79
CA CYS A 235 12.36 -6.89 3.36
C CYS A 235 11.52 -6.49 4.60
N GLY A 236 11.53 -5.21 4.95
CA GLY A 236 10.77 -4.70 6.10
C GLY A 236 11.43 -4.83 7.46
N ASP A 237 12.74 -5.11 7.54
CA ASP A 237 13.54 -4.34 8.49
C ASP A 237 13.41 -2.88 8.03
N PHE A 238 13.42 -1.92 8.95
CA PHE A 238 13.16 -0.48 8.75
C PHE A 238 11.67 -0.11 8.90
#